data_AF-A0A2K9HRK3-F1
#
_entry.id   AF-A0A2K9HRK3-F1
#
_cell.length_a   1.000
_cell.length_b   1.000
_cell.length_c   1.000
_cell.angle_alpha   90.00
_cell.angle_beta   90.00
_cell.angle_gamma   90.00
#
_symmetry.space_group_name_H-M   'P 1'
#
loop_
_entity.id
_entity.type
_entity.pdbx_description
1 polymer ?
#
loop_
_entity_poly.entity_id
_entity_poly.type
_entity_poly.pdbx_seq_one_letter_code
_entity_poly.pdbx_strand_id
1 'polypeptide(L)'
;MEKENIQYDLLHPTYQTIYDLVGEEGLMKFYHEFRGTQVSSPMKLYDNKKLGKYLGTLNGKSANAKKLSQDYGFSQRWIRKAISKGTDNK
;
A
#
# COMPACT_ATOMS: atom_id res chain seq x y z
N MET A 1 -1.28 10.04 -25.98
CA MET A 1 -0.50 10.66 -24.90
C MET A 1 0.74 11.23 -25.54
N GLU A 2 0.95 12.54 -25.43
CA GLU A 2 2.18 13.17 -25.90
C GLU A 2 3.35 12.62 -25.07
N LYS A 3 4.43 12.19 -25.72
CA LYS A 3 5.66 11.81 -25.02
C LYS A 3 6.32 13.07 -24.51
N GLU A 4 6.43 13.19 -23.19
CA GLU A 4 7.20 14.28 -22.61
C GLU A 4 8.69 13.98 -22.78
N ASN A 5 9.44 14.94 -23.31
CA ASN A 5 10.87 14.73 -23.55
C ASN A 5 11.62 14.99 -22.24
N ILE A 6 11.68 13.97 -21.38
CA ILE A 6 12.30 14.07 -20.05
C ILE A 6 13.83 14.02 -20.16
N GLN A 7 14.50 15.04 -19.64
CA GLN A 7 15.94 15.07 -19.47
C GLN A 7 16.32 14.42 -18.15
N TYR A 8 16.56 13.11 -18.15
CA TYR A 8 16.79 12.29 -16.95
C TYR A 8 17.90 12.85 -16.04
N ASP A 9 19.03 13.28 -16.61
CA ASP A 9 20.19 13.77 -15.86
C ASP A 9 19.93 15.08 -15.11
N LEU A 10 18.87 15.80 -15.48
CA LEU A 10 18.47 17.06 -14.85
C LEU A 10 17.33 16.90 -13.85
N LEU A 11 16.78 15.69 -13.70
CA LEU A 11 15.73 15.42 -12.73
C LEU A 11 16.27 15.54 -11.31
N HIS A 12 15.43 16.02 -10.39
CA HIS A 12 15.71 15.92 -8.97
C HIS A 12 15.94 14.44 -8.59
N PRO A 13 16.89 14.09 -7.69
CA PRO A 13 17.21 12.71 -7.36
C PRO A 13 16.00 11.84 -6.95
N THR A 14 15.02 12.45 -6.28
CA THR A 14 13.74 11.80 -5.97
C THR A 14 12.99 11.35 -7.23
N TYR A 15 12.94 12.19 -8.26
CA TYR A 15 12.27 11.87 -9.52
C TYR A 15 13.09 10.92 -10.38
N GLN A 16 14.42 10.93 -10.30
CA GLN A 16 15.26 9.87 -10.90
C GLN A 16 14.93 8.52 -10.27
N THR A 17 14.87 8.45 -8.94
CA THR A 17 14.50 7.22 -8.22
C THR A 17 13.12 6.72 -8.64
N ILE A 18 12.14 7.63 -8.76
CA ILE A 18 10.79 7.26 -9.21
C ILE A 18 10.81 6.81 -10.68
N TYR A 19 11.53 7.51 -11.56
CA TYR A 19 11.70 7.11 -12.96
C TYR A 19 12.26 5.69 -13.07
N ASP A 20 13.30 5.37 -12.30
CA ASP A 20 13.92 4.04 -12.32
C ASP A 20 12.98 2.94 -11.81
N LEU A 21 12.06 3.29 -10.90
CA LEU A 21 11.09 2.35 -10.32
C LEU A 21 9.86 2.12 -11.21
N VAL A 22 9.35 3.16 -11.87
CA VAL A 22 8.04 3.10 -12.57
C VAL A 22 8.06 3.58 -14.03
N GLY A 23 9.21 3.98 -14.55
CA GLY A 23 9.40 4.51 -15.89
C GLY A 23 8.83 5.93 -16.08
N GLU A 24 8.94 6.43 -17.31
CA GLU A 24 8.52 7.79 -17.70
C GLU A 24 7.04 8.05 -17.41
N GLU A 25 6.15 7.17 -17.86
CA GLU A 25 4.71 7.34 -17.69
C GLU A 25 4.31 7.35 -16.20
N GLY A 26 4.94 6.50 -15.40
CA GLY A 26 4.72 6.44 -13.96
C GLY A 26 5.23 7.68 -13.24
N LEU A 27 6.41 8.19 -13.63
CA LEU A 27 6.95 9.45 -13.12
C LEU A 27 5.99 10.60 -13.40
N MET A 28 5.49 10.73 -14.63
CA MET A 28 4.62 11.86 -14.98
C MET A 28 3.29 11.83 -14.22
N LYS A 29 2.68 10.65 -14.06
CA LYS A 29 1.49 10.49 -13.20
C LYS A 29 1.78 10.92 -11.77
N PHE A 30 2.90 10.50 -11.20
CA PHE A 30 3.29 10.88 -9.84
C PHE A 30 3.55 12.39 -9.73
N TYR A 31 4.31 12.96 -10.68
CA TYR A 31 4.65 14.38 -10.68
C TYR A 31 3.39 15.25 -10.74
N HIS A 32 2.44 14.96 -11.62
CA HIS A 32 1.21 15.74 -11.72
C HIS A 32 0.35 15.67 -10.46
N GLU A 33 0.25 14.50 -9.84
CA GLU A 33 -0.59 14.30 -8.66
C GLU A 33 0.03 14.89 -7.38
N PHE A 34 1.35 14.75 -7.20
CA PHE A 34 2.02 15.02 -5.93
C PHE A 34 2.94 16.24 -5.93
N ARG A 35 3.18 16.91 -7.06
CA ARG A 35 4.04 18.12 -7.10
C ARG A 35 3.55 19.18 -6.11
N GLY A 36 4.49 19.76 -5.36
CA GLY A 36 4.19 20.76 -4.34
C GLY A 36 3.58 20.21 -3.05
N THR A 37 3.44 18.89 -2.91
CA THR A 37 2.98 18.24 -1.68
C THR A 37 4.12 17.53 -0.96
N GLN A 38 4.07 17.50 0.37
CA GLN A 38 4.96 16.66 1.17
C GLN A 38 4.26 15.33 1.46
N VAL A 39 4.73 14.26 0.82
CA VAL A 39 4.21 12.91 1.03
C VAL A 39 5.12 12.14 1.98
N SER A 40 4.53 11.51 3.00
CA SER A 40 5.23 10.54 3.84
C SER A 40 4.60 9.16 3.65
N SER A 41 5.43 8.18 3.31
CA SER A 41 4.95 6.81 3.08
C SER A 41 4.73 6.09 4.41
N PRO A 42 3.56 5.48 4.63
CA PRO A 42 3.34 4.65 5.81
C PRO A 42 4.20 3.37 5.74
N MET A 43 4.65 2.90 6.91
CA MET A 43 5.47 1.68 7.00
C MET A 43 4.72 0.39 6.60
N LYS A 44 3.38 0.45 6.53
CA LYS A 44 2.54 -0.68 6.14
C LYS A 44 1.78 -0.35 4.86
N LEU A 45 1.74 -1.33 3.97
CA LEU A 45 0.98 -1.24 2.72
C LEU A 45 -0.53 -1.15 2.96
N TYR A 46 -1.05 -1.90 3.93
CA TYR A 46 -2.49 -1.98 4.20
C TYR A 46 -2.90 -1.13 5.39
N ASP A 47 -4.01 -0.40 5.24
CA ASP A 47 -4.65 0.29 6.36
C ASP A 47 -5.24 -0.70 7.36
N ASN A 48 -4.94 -0.48 8.65
CA ASN A 48 -5.36 -1.32 9.77
C ASN A 48 -6.89 -1.47 9.85
N LYS A 49 -7.64 -0.37 9.66
CA LYS A 49 -9.10 -0.37 9.79
C LYS A 49 -9.76 -1.08 8.62
N LYS A 50 -9.35 -0.78 7.38
CA LYS A 50 -9.87 -1.41 6.16
C LYS A 50 -9.58 -2.91 6.15
N LEU A 51 -8.34 -3.29 6.47
CA LEU A 51 -7.96 -4.70 6.54
C LEU A 51 -8.71 -5.42 7.66
N GLY A 52 -8.87 -4.81 8.83
CA GLY A 52 -9.62 -5.41 9.94
C GLY A 52 -11.08 -5.72 9.57
N LYS A 53 -11.75 -4.81 8.86
CA LYS A 53 -13.10 -5.04 8.34
C LYS A 53 -13.15 -6.21 7.37
N TYR A 54 -12.22 -6.28 6.42
CA TYR A 54 -12.11 -7.39 5.47
C TYR A 54 -11.86 -8.72 6.19
N LEU A 55 -10.94 -8.78 7.15
CA LEU A 55 -10.64 -10.01 7.89
C LEU A 55 -11.83 -10.50 8.72
N GLY A 56 -12.64 -9.59 9.24
CA GLY A 56 -13.87 -9.92 9.96
C GLY A 56 -14.94 -10.59 9.10
N THR A 57 -14.91 -10.44 7.76
CA THR A 57 -15.86 -11.12 6.86
C THR A 57 -15.46 -12.56 6.53
N LEU A 58 -14.25 -13.01 6.89
CA LEU A 58 -13.71 -14.31 6.53
C LEU A 58 -14.32 -15.50 7.31
N ASN A 59 -15.42 -15.31 8.04
CA ASN A 59 -16.22 -16.36 8.71
C ASN A 59 -15.39 -17.49 9.35
N GLY A 60 -14.40 -17.14 10.18
CA GLY A 60 -13.78 -17.94 11.25
C GLY A 60 -13.21 -19.35 10.97
N LYS A 61 -13.44 -19.98 9.81
CA LYS A 61 -13.30 -21.44 9.69
C LYS A 61 -12.00 -21.94 9.05
N SER A 62 -11.23 -21.10 8.36
CA SER A 62 -9.95 -21.57 7.75
C SER A 62 -8.96 -20.45 7.43
N ALA A 63 -9.03 -19.32 8.12
CA ALA A 63 -8.08 -18.23 7.91
C ALA A 63 -6.75 -18.56 8.61
N ASN A 64 -5.76 -19.02 7.85
CA ASN A 64 -4.42 -19.28 8.37
C ASN A 64 -3.75 -17.96 8.79
N ALA A 65 -3.81 -17.64 10.09
CA ALA A 65 -3.28 -16.41 10.64
C ALA A 65 -1.78 -16.20 10.36
N LYS A 66 -0.99 -17.28 10.18
CA LYS A 66 0.43 -17.20 9.81
C LYS A 66 0.58 -16.67 8.38
N LYS A 67 -0.19 -17.22 7.43
CA LYS A 67 -0.16 -16.76 6.03
C LYS A 67 -0.62 -15.31 5.91
N LEU A 68 -1.76 -14.96 6.52
CA LEU A 68 -2.29 -13.60 6.49
C LEU A 68 -1.35 -12.57 7.17
N SER A 69 -0.58 -13.00 8.16
CA SER A 69 0.43 -12.17 8.80
C SER A 69 1.57 -11.83 7.84
N GLN A 70 2.01 -12.80 7.04
CA GLN A 70 3.03 -12.62 6.00
C GLN A 70 2.50 -11.76 4.85
N ASP A 71 1.29 -12.04 4.36
CA ASP A 71 0.70 -11.36 3.22
C ASP A 71 0.40 -9.88 3.53
N TYR A 72 -0.08 -9.57 4.74
CA TYR A 72 -0.54 -8.22 5.09
C TYR A 72 0.42 -7.41 5.97
N GLY A 73 1.50 -8.02 6.49
CA GLY A 73 2.47 -7.30 7.33
C GLY A 73 1.95 -6.89 8.72
N PHE A 74 1.00 -7.65 9.27
CA PHE A 74 0.52 -7.49 10.64
C PHE A 74 0.85 -8.72 11.48
N SER A 75 0.97 -8.58 12.81
CA SER A 75 1.28 -9.72 13.67
C SER A 75 0.14 -10.74 13.69
N GLN A 76 0.48 -12.03 13.83
CA GLN A 76 -0.53 -13.10 13.93
C GLN A 76 -1.55 -12.84 15.06
N ARG A 77 -1.12 -12.26 16.19
CA ARG A 77 -2.00 -11.85 17.29
C ARG A 77 -3.03 -10.82 16.82
N TRP A 78 -2.60 -9.80 16.08
CA TRP A 78 -3.50 -8.78 15.55
C TRP A 78 -4.47 -9.38 14.53
N ILE A 79 -3.99 -10.23 13.62
CA ILE A 79 -4.81 -10.92 12.61
C ILE A 79 -5.91 -11.75 13.28
N ARG A 80 -5.58 -12.58 14.28
CA ARG A 80 -6.56 -13.39 15.03
C ARG A 80 -7.64 -12.52 15.66
N LYS A 81 -7.25 -11.39 16.29
CA LYS A 81 -8.18 -10.43 16.88
C LYS A 81 -9.06 -9.74 15.83
N ALA A 82 -8.51 -9.45 14.64
CA ALA A 82 -9.27 -8.84 13.55
C ALA A 82 -10.34 -9.80 12.99
N ILE A 83 -10.01 -11.08 12.86
CA ILE A 83 -10.94 -12.12 12.42
C ILE A 83 -12.07 -12.32 13.46
N SER A 84 -11.73 -12.37 14.75
CA SER A 84 -12.73 -12.59 15.82
C SER A 84 -13.67 -11.39 16.02
N LYS A 85 -13.22 -10.17 15.76
CA LYS A 85 -14.08 -8.98 15.91
C LYS A 85 -15.26 -8.94 14.94
N GLY A 86 -15.19 -9.65 13.81
CA GLY A 86 -16.31 -9.77 12.88
C GLY A 86 -17.44 -10.66 13.40
N THR A 87 -17.18 -11.52 14.39
CA THR A 87 -18.16 -12.46 14.94
C THR A 87 -18.92 -11.93 16.16
N ASP A 88 -18.37 -10.93 16.88
CA ASP A 88 -18.96 -10.40 18.12
C ASP A 88 -20.04 -9.31 17.87
N ASN A 89 -20.30 -8.94 16.62
CA ASN A 89 -21.24 -7.89 16.25
C ASN A 89 -22.53 -8.44 15.61
N LYS A 90 -22.94 -9.65 16.02
CA LYS A 90 -24.14 -10.34 15.52
C LYS A 90 -25.08 -10.71 16.65
#